data_AF-A0A7V5V910-F1
#
_entry.id   AF-A0A7V5V910-F1
#
_cell.length_a   1.000
_cell.length_b   1.000
_cell.length_c   1.000
_cell.angle_alpha   90.00
_cell.angle_beta   90.00
_cell.angle_gamma   90.00
#
_symmetry.space_group_name_H-M   'P 1'
#
loop_
_entity.id
_entity.type
_entity.pdbx_description
1 polymer ?
#
loop_
_entity_poly.entity_id
_entity_poly.type
_entity_poly.pdbx_seq_one_letter_code
_entity_poly.pdbx_strand_id
1 'polypeptide(L)'
;MSAWLRMRRLRLRAGATESSSLSMAVTYMPTFSSLRGIFFTASSSCFCGPAGPSPLYYLRRKSGGLYRYGGTGRKERLKGEAPPSYDRPYEGRTLMISAPPERRLLATLFALLLSAPALFTAAVADEDAPLYDTVISGGTVMDPESGLVEELDVGIRDGVVAALSKGPLRGRRVLDAAGLVVAPGFIDIQSYGPYYTMSLFKAADGVTTSLTLHGGTIDFGIWAAEKGRGGQMLNYGSAVSHHFLRSAVGVPDRYTAATAAQTARMVEKVEAAMAAGALGVSFSLEYTPGATYEEIRPLCAVAARYKAPCFMHLRYSDPDPPGTNREAVAEALRLARDTGASVHIHHITSTGGTFTMDETAAQIEAARADGLDVTACVYPYTYWATYLSSARFDPGWRRRFRIDYGDLQISGSGERLDEDSFRRYRRSDKLAVAYAIPEADVLRALAAPWVMIGSDGLIKSNGNSHPRGAGCFSRTIGVYVREKGALTLMEALSKMTVEPARLLEGVAPRMKRKGRLRVGMDADIVVFDAARIRDRATVERPMSYSEGIEYVLINGVLVRDGADVRYEKAGVLIRGAGGPGTP
;
A
#
# COMPACT_ATOMS: atom_id res chain seq x y z
N MET A 1 23.35 86.40 23.89
CA MET A 1 21.92 86.40 24.27
C MET A 1 21.66 85.06 24.96
N SER A 2 21.53 84.99 26.29
CA SER A 2 20.30 85.25 27.09
C SER A 2 19.23 84.17 26.88
N ALA A 3 18.60 83.55 27.88
CA ALA A 3 18.91 83.40 29.31
C ALA A 3 18.13 82.20 29.91
N TRP A 4 18.79 81.46 30.80
CA TRP A 4 18.34 80.77 32.02
C TRP A 4 16.85 80.42 32.32
N LEU A 5 16.72 79.20 32.93
CA LEU A 5 15.65 78.59 33.77
C LEU A 5 14.87 77.41 33.08
N ARG A 6 14.37 76.33 33.72
CA ARG A 6 14.66 75.50 34.96
C ARG A 6 13.70 74.26 34.94
N MET A 7 13.78 73.12 35.67
CA MET A 7 14.73 72.46 36.59
C MET A 7 14.31 70.97 36.84
N ARG A 8 15.25 69.99 37.00
CA ARG A 8 15.10 68.64 37.68
C ARG A 8 14.09 67.60 37.11
N ARG A 9 14.30 66.26 37.09
CA ARG A 9 15.34 65.27 37.56
C ARG A 9 15.59 64.24 36.41
N LEU A 10 16.78 63.74 36.08
CA LEU A 10 17.65 62.71 36.74
C LEU A 10 16.92 61.35 36.98
N ARG A 11 17.40 60.16 36.53
CA ARG A 11 18.72 59.71 36.00
C ARG A 11 18.66 58.65 34.86
N LEU A 12 19.70 58.67 34.00
CA LEU A 12 20.53 57.61 33.36
C LEU A 12 20.01 56.15 33.30
N ARG A 13 20.07 55.37 32.18
CA ARG A 13 21.10 55.05 31.12
C ARG A 13 21.98 53.81 31.42
N ALA A 14 22.42 53.13 30.34
CA ALA A 14 23.00 51.77 30.32
C ALA A 14 24.46 51.69 29.82
N GLY A 15 25.06 50.49 29.93
CA GLY A 15 26.30 49.96 29.30
C GLY A 15 26.22 48.41 29.32
N ALA A 16 26.74 47.61 28.37
CA ALA A 16 28.08 47.56 27.75
C ALA A 16 29.15 47.00 28.75
N THR A 17 30.01 46.01 28.43
CA THR A 17 30.25 45.24 27.18
C THR A 17 31.03 43.93 27.46
N GLU A 18 31.23 43.08 26.43
CA GLU A 18 32.39 42.18 26.19
C GLU A 18 32.70 40.92 27.04
N SER A 19 32.61 39.77 26.36
CA SER A 19 33.72 38.81 26.13
C SER A 19 34.05 37.65 27.11
N SER A 20 34.93 36.77 26.60
CA SER A 20 35.65 35.64 27.21
C SER A 20 34.93 34.31 27.39
N SER A 21 35.72 33.23 27.28
CA SER A 21 35.33 31.82 27.23
C SER A 21 36.08 31.02 28.29
N LEU A 22 35.49 29.94 28.81
CA LEU A 22 36.24 28.87 29.47
C LEU A 22 35.44 27.56 29.53
N SER A 23 36.17 26.46 29.38
CA SER A 23 35.66 25.08 29.36
C SER A 23 36.05 24.35 30.64
N MET A 24 35.17 23.52 31.20
CA MET A 24 35.60 22.43 32.09
C MET A 24 34.59 21.28 32.15
N ALA A 25 35.07 20.08 32.45
CA ALA A 25 34.28 18.84 32.51
C ALA A 25 34.49 18.11 33.84
N VAL A 26 33.45 17.40 34.31
CA VAL A 26 33.45 16.52 35.50
C VAL A 26 32.54 15.32 35.14
N THR A 27 33.07 14.14 34.80
CA THR A 27 33.50 13.00 35.67
C THR A 27 32.33 12.07 36.06
N TYR A 28 32.62 10.77 36.28
CA TYR A 28 31.67 9.67 36.08
C TYR A 28 31.66 8.67 37.28
N MET A 29 30.46 8.14 37.61
CA MET A 29 30.23 6.89 38.39
C MET A 29 30.63 6.84 39.90
N PRO A 30 30.21 5.81 40.70
CA PRO A 30 29.11 4.84 40.52
C PRO A 30 28.24 4.48 41.79
N THR A 31 27.18 3.67 41.57
CA THR A 31 26.63 2.55 42.44
C THR A 31 25.23 2.62 43.12
N PHE A 32 24.66 1.41 43.27
CA PHE A 32 23.59 0.87 44.15
C PHE A 32 22.09 1.24 44.03
N SER A 33 21.39 0.44 43.21
CA SER A 33 20.27 -0.47 43.58
C SER A 33 18.81 -0.02 43.78
N SER A 34 17.93 -0.82 43.15
CA SER A 34 16.57 -1.22 43.57
C SER A 34 15.48 -0.17 43.85
N LEU A 35 14.51 -0.08 42.92
CA LEU A 35 13.16 -0.61 43.17
C LEU A 35 12.38 -0.79 41.85
N ARG A 36 11.30 -1.60 41.87
CA ARG A 36 10.44 -1.85 40.69
C ARG A 36 9.41 -0.73 40.53
N GLY A 37 9.35 -0.11 39.35
CA GLY A 37 8.29 0.83 38.98
C GLY A 37 8.15 0.97 37.47
N ILE A 38 6.99 0.59 36.91
CA ILE A 38 6.71 0.71 35.47
C ILE A 38 6.21 2.14 35.20
N PHE A 39 7.11 3.00 34.72
CA PHE A 39 6.74 4.31 34.17
C PHE A 39 6.68 4.25 32.65
N PHE A 40 5.49 4.45 32.08
CA PHE A 40 5.35 4.88 30.69
C PHE A 40 5.56 6.40 30.63
N THR A 41 6.72 6.83 30.12
CA THR A 41 6.92 8.23 29.73
C THR A 41 6.23 8.50 28.39
N ALA A 42 5.46 9.58 28.32
CA ALA A 42 4.70 9.96 27.12
C ALA A 42 5.34 11.20 26.46
N SER A 43 6.02 10.97 25.34
CA SER A 43 6.51 12.00 24.41
C SER A 43 6.73 11.34 23.03
N SER A 44 6.51 11.99 21.88
CA SER A 44 6.14 13.39 21.63
C SER A 44 5.01 13.48 20.59
N SER A 45 4.05 14.39 20.77
CA SER A 45 3.02 14.71 19.77
C SER A 45 3.50 15.82 18.81
N CYS A 46 3.31 15.63 17.51
CA CYS A 46 3.49 16.71 16.53
C CYS A 46 2.35 17.74 16.61
N PHE A 47 2.68 19.01 16.36
CA PHE A 47 1.73 20.13 16.40
C PHE A 47 0.77 20.12 15.20
N CYS A 48 -0.49 20.48 15.44
CA CYS A 48 -1.48 20.90 14.44
C CYS A 48 -2.44 21.93 15.05
N GLY A 49 -3.15 22.68 14.19
CA GLY A 49 -3.98 23.83 14.56
C GLY A 49 -5.28 23.53 15.34
N PRO A 50 -6.04 24.57 15.71
CA PRO A 50 -6.95 24.53 16.86
C PRO A 50 -8.31 23.85 16.62
N ALA A 51 -8.65 22.98 17.57
CA ALA A 51 -9.97 22.76 18.18
C ALA A 51 -11.25 22.78 17.29
N GLY A 52 -11.65 21.59 16.83
CA GLY A 52 -13.06 21.21 16.69
C GLY A 52 -13.39 20.05 17.65
N PRO A 53 -14.66 19.84 18.08
CA PRO A 53 -14.99 18.85 19.10
C PRO A 53 -14.85 17.40 18.60
N SER A 54 -14.03 16.60 19.30
CA SER A 54 -13.81 15.18 19.00
C SER A 54 -15.04 14.31 19.33
N PRO A 55 -15.42 13.34 18.47
CA PRO A 55 -16.45 12.36 18.80
C PRO A 55 -15.98 11.38 19.89
N LEU A 56 -16.88 11.01 20.80
CA LEU A 56 -16.63 10.06 21.88
C LEU A 56 -16.75 8.61 21.40
N TYR A 57 -15.68 7.83 21.57
CA TYR A 57 -15.67 6.38 21.33
C TYR A 57 -15.87 5.61 22.63
N TYR A 58 -16.78 4.64 22.63
CA TYR A 58 -16.97 3.70 23.74
C TYR A 58 -16.30 2.35 23.43
N LEU A 59 -15.40 1.91 24.31
CA LEU A 59 -14.83 0.55 24.30
C LEU A 59 -15.39 -0.27 25.48
N ARG A 60 -15.73 -1.53 25.24
CA ARG A 60 -16.44 -2.41 26.20
C ARG A 60 -15.71 -3.73 26.40
N ARG A 61 -15.34 -4.07 27.65
CA ARG A 61 -15.39 -5.47 28.15
C ARG A 61 -15.29 -5.63 29.68
N LYS A 62 -15.90 -6.72 30.16
CA LYS A 62 -15.63 -7.46 31.41
C LYS A 62 -15.47 -6.67 32.75
N SER A 63 -16.45 -5.86 33.15
CA SER A 63 -16.88 -5.70 34.58
C SER A 63 -17.97 -4.62 34.84
N GLY A 64 -19.16 -4.79 34.23
CA GLY A 64 -20.44 -4.31 34.80
C GLY A 64 -20.66 -2.82 35.13
N GLY A 65 -19.77 -1.88 34.75
CA GLY A 65 -19.91 -0.47 35.15
C GLY A 65 -19.38 0.54 34.13
N LEU A 66 -20.11 1.64 33.98
CA LEU A 66 -19.77 2.77 33.11
C LEU A 66 -19.07 3.89 33.91
N TYR A 67 -18.00 4.45 33.35
CA TYR A 67 -17.21 5.53 33.95
C TYR A 67 -16.92 6.61 32.92
N ARG A 68 -16.85 7.87 33.35
CA ARG A 68 -16.34 8.98 32.52
C ARG A 68 -14.98 9.43 33.04
N TYR A 69 -14.06 9.71 32.12
CA TYR A 69 -12.80 10.40 32.41
C TYR A 69 -12.90 11.85 31.91
N GLY A 70 -12.66 12.80 32.80
CA GLY A 70 -12.46 14.21 32.44
C GLY A 70 -10.97 14.53 32.30
N GLY A 71 -10.65 15.63 31.60
CA GLY A 71 -9.26 16.07 31.32
C GLY A 71 -8.42 16.47 32.54
N THR A 72 -8.90 16.24 33.76
CA THR A 72 -8.22 16.50 35.04
C THR A 72 -7.91 15.23 35.84
N GLY A 73 -8.08 14.05 35.24
CA GLY A 73 -7.61 12.76 35.79
C GLY A 73 -8.46 12.14 36.92
N ARG A 74 -9.47 12.85 37.46
CA ARG A 74 -10.42 12.25 38.41
C ARG A 74 -11.40 11.30 37.70
N LYS A 75 -11.71 10.18 38.37
CA LYS A 75 -12.59 9.11 37.90
C LYS A 75 -13.95 9.21 38.60
N GLU A 76 -15.01 9.46 37.84
CA GLU A 76 -16.38 9.52 38.37
C GLU A 76 -17.18 8.29 37.92
N ARG A 77 -17.94 7.70 38.86
CA ARG A 77 -18.88 6.61 38.60
C ARG A 77 -20.24 7.21 38.26
N LEU A 78 -20.74 6.93 37.06
CA LEU A 78 -22.07 7.38 36.66
C LEU A 78 -23.14 6.59 37.44
N LYS A 79 -24.09 7.30 38.06
CA LYS A 79 -25.38 6.77 38.52
C LYS A 79 -26.43 7.22 37.51
N GLY A 80 -27.11 6.26 36.89
CA GLY A 80 -28.14 6.49 35.87
C GLY A 80 -28.46 5.17 35.18
N GLU A 81 -29.71 4.99 34.78
CA GLU A 81 -30.19 3.76 34.16
C GLU A 81 -29.73 3.66 32.69
N ALA A 82 -29.76 2.44 32.15
CA ALA A 82 -29.38 2.23 30.76
C ALA A 82 -30.47 2.77 29.81
N PRO A 83 -30.11 3.38 28.66
CA PRO A 83 -31.09 3.63 27.61
C PRO A 83 -31.69 2.31 27.13
N PRO A 84 -32.96 2.30 26.69
CA PRO A 84 -33.69 1.06 26.38
C PRO A 84 -32.99 0.27 25.27
N SER A 85 -32.90 -1.04 25.47
CA SER A 85 -32.37 -1.94 24.46
C SER A 85 -33.31 -2.04 23.26
N TYR A 86 -32.72 -2.17 22.06
CA TYR A 86 -33.47 -2.52 20.86
C TYR A 86 -33.69 -4.04 20.77
N ASP A 87 -34.14 -4.64 21.88
CA ASP A 87 -34.58 -6.03 21.94
C ASP A 87 -35.97 -6.15 21.29
N ARG A 88 -36.00 -6.35 19.97
CA ARG A 88 -37.16 -6.98 19.32
C ARG A 88 -36.88 -8.48 19.21
N PRO A 89 -37.66 -9.36 19.86
CA PRO A 89 -37.54 -10.79 19.63
C PRO A 89 -37.93 -11.09 18.17
N TYR A 90 -37.19 -12.01 17.54
CA TYR A 90 -37.69 -12.68 16.34
C TYR A 90 -38.83 -13.59 16.78
N GLU A 91 -40.08 -13.21 16.48
CA GLU A 91 -41.21 -14.14 16.55
C GLU A 91 -40.98 -15.25 15.51
N GLY A 92 -40.52 -16.41 15.98
CA GLY A 92 -40.48 -17.63 15.18
C GLY A 92 -41.89 -18.14 14.89
N ARG A 93 -42.58 -17.54 13.91
CA ARG A 93 -43.89 -18.00 13.45
C ARG A 93 -43.72 -19.26 12.61
N THR A 94 -43.88 -20.41 13.26
CA THR A 94 -44.05 -21.71 12.61
C THR A 94 -45.25 -21.67 11.66
N LEU A 95 -45.00 -21.48 10.36
CA LEU A 95 -46.03 -21.57 9.33
C LEU A 95 -46.41 -23.04 9.11
N MET A 96 -47.36 -23.50 9.90
CA MET A 96 -48.06 -24.77 9.71
C MET A 96 -48.86 -24.72 8.39
N ILE A 97 -48.26 -25.15 7.29
CA ILE A 97 -48.97 -25.37 6.03
C ILE A 97 -49.77 -26.67 6.15
N SER A 98 -51.08 -26.56 6.29
CA SER A 98 -51.99 -27.70 6.22
C SER A 98 -52.25 -28.09 4.76
N ALA A 99 -52.06 -29.37 4.44
CA ALA A 99 -52.44 -29.95 3.16
C ALA A 99 -53.73 -30.79 3.33
N PRO A 100 -54.79 -30.53 2.54
CA PRO A 100 -55.96 -31.40 2.48
C PRO A 100 -55.67 -32.70 1.67
N PRO A 101 -56.50 -33.76 1.80
CA PRO A 101 -56.02 -35.13 1.59
C PRO A 101 -56.54 -35.86 0.32
N GLU A 102 -56.02 -37.09 0.15
CA GLU A 102 -56.41 -38.13 -0.82
C GLU A 102 -55.95 -37.92 -2.29
N ARG A 103 -55.66 -38.95 -3.10
CA ARG A 103 -55.99 -40.40 -3.03
C ARG A 103 -54.79 -41.35 -3.24
N ARG A 104 -54.99 -42.62 -2.90
CA ARG A 104 -54.07 -43.77 -3.11
C ARG A 104 -54.30 -44.40 -4.50
N LEU A 105 -53.26 -44.96 -5.15
CA LEU A 105 -53.02 -46.43 -5.32
C LEU A 105 -51.80 -46.71 -6.25
N LEU A 106 -51.36 -47.98 -6.32
CA LEU A 106 -50.38 -48.57 -7.28
C LEU A 106 -48.95 -47.97 -7.22
N ALA A 107 -47.88 -48.60 -6.69
CA ALA A 107 -47.50 -49.99 -6.36
C ALA A 107 -46.77 -50.80 -7.46
N THR A 108 -45.54 -51.21 -7.11
CA THR A 108 -44.76 -52.37 -7.64
C THR A 108 -43.99 -52.17 -8.95
N LEU A 109 -42.92 -52.98 -9.10
CA LEU A 109 -41.95 -53.08 -10.21
C LEU A 109 -40.89 -51.94 -10.26
N PHE A 110 -39.59 -52.20 -10.35
CA PHE A 110 -38.85 -53.47 -10.24
C PHE A 110 -37.45 -53.19 -9.66
N ALA A 111 -36.96 -54.07 -8.78
CA ALA A 111 -35.60 -53.97 -8.23
C ALA A 111 -34.73 -55.09 -8.81
N LEU A 112 -33.80 -54.76 -9.71
CA LEU A 112 -32.69 -55.64 -10.13
C LEU A 112 -31.69 -54.89 -11.03
N LEU A 113 -30.52 -54.53 -10.47
CA LEU A 113 -29.23 -54.26 -11.13
C LEU A 113 -28.23 -53.89 -10.01
N LEU A 114 -27.88 -54.84 -9.13
CA LEU A 114 -26.69 -55.67 -9.29
C LEU A 114 -25.40 -54.87 -9.53
N SER A 115 -24.88 -54.30 -8.45
CA SER A 115 -23.49 -54.51 -8.02
C SER A 115 -22.40 -54.46 -9.11
N ALA A 116 -22.14 -53.28 -9.65
CA ALA A 116 -20.77 -52.92 -9.96
C ALA A 116 -20.08 -52.52 -8.63
N PRO A 117 -18.98 -53.16 -8.20
CA PRO A 117 -18.16 -52.61 -7.14
C PRO A 117 -17.47 -51.37 -7.70
N ALA A 118 -18.02 -50.20 -7.40
CA ALA A 118 -17.32 -48.94 -7.63
C ALA A 118 -16.05 -48.97 -6.76
N LEU A 119 -14.92 -49.29 -7.39
CA LEU A 119 -13.59 -49.21 -6.81
C LEU A 119 -13.24 -47.74 -6.58
N PHE A 120 -13.86 -47.16 -5.55
CA PHE A 120 -13.25 -46.11 -4.75
C PHE A 120 -12.00 -46.72 -4.10
N THR A 121 -10.93 -46.83 -4.89
CA THR A 121 -9.57 -46.77 -4.39
C THR A 121 -9.37 -45.37 -3.83
N ALA A 122 -9.93 -45.11 -2.65
CA ALA A 122 -9.45 -44.06 -1.79
C ALA A 122 -7.95 -44.30 -1.65
N ALA A 123 -7.14 -43.42 -2.22
CA ALA A 123 -5.70 -43.54 -2.15
C ALA A 123 -5.32 -43.47 -0.68
N VAL A 124 -4.99 -44.63 -0.10
CA VAL A 124 -4.59 -44.73 1.30
C VAL A 124 -3.31 -43.92 1.43
N ALA A 125 -3.43 -42.74 2.02
CA ALA A 125 -2.35 -41.78 2.07
C ALA A 125 -1.20 -42.37 2.89
N ASP A 126 -0.15 -42.76 2.16
CA ASP A 126 1.01 -43.51 2.66
C ASP A 126 1.46 -42.99 4.03
N GLU A 127 1.52 -43.88 5.02
CA GLU A 127 1.81 -43.48 6.40
C GLU A 127 3.23 -42.94 6.57
N ASP A 128 4.17 -43.32 5.69
CA ASP A 128 5.53 -42.80 5.63
C ASP A 128 5.67 -41.51 4.79
N ALA A 129 4.62 -41.10 4.04
CA ALA A 129 4.71 -39.90 3.21
C ALA A 129 4.87 -38.61 4.04
N PRO A 130 5.75 -37.67 3.64
CA PRO A 130 6.14 -36.54 4.48
C PRO A 130 4.98 -35.65 4.92
N LEU A 131 4.91 -35.35 6.23
CA LEU A 131 3.90 -34.44 6.78
C LEU A 131 4.31 -32.96 6.57
N TYR A 132 3.42 -32.18 5.98
CA TYR A 132 3.56 -30.74 5.75
C TYR A 132 2.77 -29.92 6.79
N ASP A 133 3.12 -28.66 7.01
CA ASP A 133 2.41 -27.80 7.97
C ASP A 133 1.07 -27.30 7.40
N THR A 134 1.01 -27.11 6.09
CA THR A 134 -0.24 -26.89 5.34
C THR A 134 -0.07 -27.49 3.95
N VAL A 135 -1.12 -28.12 3.44
CA VAL A 135 -1.28 -28.49 2.03
C VAL A 135 -2.40 -27.66 1.43
N ILE A 136 -2.19 -27.13 0.23
CA ILE A 136 -3.26 -26.61 -0.64
C ILE A 136 -3.48 -27.71 -1.68
N SER A 137 -4.68 -28.28 -1.78
CA SER A 137 -4.92 -29.51 -2.55
C SER A 137 -5.80 -29.30 -3.78
N GLY A 138 -5.50 -30.01 -4.87
CA GLY A 138 -6.34 -30.07 -6.09
C GLY A 138 -6.48 -28.75 -6.87
N GLY A 139 -5.59 -27.78 -6.66
CA GLY A 139 -5.70 -26.44 -7.27
C GLY A 139 -4.91 -26.31 -8.57
N THR A 140 -5.38 -25.46 -9.49
CA THR A 140 -4.62 -25.09 -10.70
C THR A 140 -3.47 -24.16 -10.29
N VAL A 141 -2.27 -24.72 -10.15
CA VAL A 141 -1.05 -23.97 -9.81
C VAL A 141 -0.55 -23.22 -11.03
N MET A 142 -0.41 -21.90 -10.90
CA MET A 142 0.05 -21.00 -11.97
C MET A 142 1.30 -20.21 -11.54
N ASP A 143 2.45 -20.45 -12.20
CA ASP A 143 3.70 -19.72 -11.97
C ASP A 143 4.16 -19.00 -13.24
N PRO A 144 3.95 -17.66 -13.36
CA PRO A 144 4.21 -16.92 -14.60
C PRO A 144 5.66 -16.90 -15.08
N GLU A 145 6.63 -17.25 -14.23
CA GLU A 145 8.05 -17.30 -14.62
C GLU A 145 8.47 -18.61 -15.27
N SER A 146 7.92 -19.74 -14.81
CA SER A 146 8.16 -21.05 -15.44
C SER A 146 7.14 -21.41 -16.53
N GLY A 147 6.02 -20.69 -16.59
CA GLY A 147 4.90 -21.02 -17.47
C GLY A 147 4.04 -22.19 -16.98
N LEU A 148 4.29 -22.68 -15.75
CA LEU A 148 3.52 -23.77 -15.14
C LEU A 148 2.04 -23.39 -15.03
N VAL A 149 1.17 -24.27 -15.53
CA VAL A 149 -0.28 -24.25 -15.36
C VAL A 149 -0.75 -25.71 -15.25
N GLU A 150 -0.75 -26.24 -14.03
CA GLU A 150 -1.07 -27.66 -13.76
C GLU A 150 -1.89 -27.83 -12.48
N GLU A 151 -2.79 -28.82 -12.45
CA GLU A 151 -3.51 -29.21 -11.23
C GLU A 151 -2.56 -29.96 -10.28
N LEU A 152 -2.30 -29.38 -9.10
CA LEU A 152 -1.26 -29.83 -8.19
C LEU A 152 -1.62 -29.58 -6.71
N ASP A 153 -1.16 -30.48 -5.85
CA ASP A 153 -1.03 -30.26 -4.42
C ASP A 153 0.25 -29.45 -4.11
N VAL A 154 0.11 -28.40 -3.29
CA VAL A 154 1.22 -27.56 -2.81
C VAL A 154 1.50 -27.86 -1.33
N GLY A 155 2.63 -28.50 -1.05
CA GLY A 155 3.08 -28.81 0.32
C GLY A 155 3.93 -27.68 0.90
N ILE A 156 3.52 -27.12 2.04
CA ILE A 156 4.21 -26.01 2.72
C ILE A 156 4.84 -26.51 4.02
N ARG A 157 6.09 -26.16 4.26
CA ARG A 157 6.80 -26.44 5.54
C ARG A 157 7.69 -25.26 5.91
N ASP A 158 7.73 -24.90 7.20
CA ASP A 158 8.59 -23.82 7.74
C ASP A 158 8.46 -22.47 6.99
N GLY A 159 7.27 -22.18 6.45
CA GLY A 159 7.00 -20.97 5.67
C GLY A 159 7.50 -20.97 4.22
N VAL A 160 7.93 -22.13 3.71
CA VAL A 160 8.51 -22.33 2.38
C VAL A 160 7.65 -23.34 1.59
N VAL A 161 7.56 -23.13 0.27
CA VAL A 161 6.99 -24.13 -0.66
C VAL A 161 7.94 -25.32 -0.71
N ALA A 162 7.57 -26.42 -0.07
CA ALA A 162 8.42 -27.59 0.15
C ALA A 162 8.14 -28.74 -0.83
N ALA A 163 6.97 -28.77 -1.46
CA ALA A 163 6.64 -29.69 -2.55
C ALA A 163 5.57 -29.12 -3.50
N LEU A 164 5.61 -29.59 -4.74
CA LEU A 164 4.53 -29.51 -5.73
C LEU A 164 4.30 -30.95 -6.24
N SER A 165 3.05 -31.43 -6.28
CA SER A 165 2.76 -32.85 -6.51
C SER A 165 1.49 -33.09 -7.33
N LYS A 166 1.51 -34.08 -8.21
CA LYS A 166 0.32 -34.60 -8.93
C LYS A 166 -0.47 -35.64 -8.14
N GLY A 167 0.09 -36.14 -7.04
CA GLY A 167 -0.58 -37.01 -6.09
C GLY A 167 -0.82 -36.29 -4.75
N PRO A 168 -1.78 -36.76 -3.94
CA PRO A 168 -2.19 -36.09 -2.70
C PRO A 168 -1.05 -35.99 -1.68
N LEU A 169 -0.93 -34.85 -1.00
CA LEU A 169 0.04 -34.60 0.06
C LEU A 169 -0.62 -34.59 1.45
N ARG A 170 0.13 -35.03 2.47
CA ARG A 170 -0.35 -35.09 3.87
C ARG A 170 0.00 -33.80 4.61
N GLY A 171 -1.00 -33.04 5.04
CA GLY A 171 -0.82 -31.78 5.78
C GLY A 171 -1.43 -31.81 7.19
N ARG A 172 -0.80 -31.12 8.16
CA ARG A 172 -1.42 -30.80 9.47
C ARG A 172 -2.70 -29.95 9.32
N ARG A 173 -2.73 -29.15 8.25
CA ARG A 173 -3.89 -28.46 7.69
C ARG A 173 -3.96 -28.81 6.21
N VAL A 174 -5.17 -29.01 5.70
CA VAL A 174 -5.45 -29.09 4.26
C VAL A 174 -6.41 -27.95 3.91
N LEU A 175 -6.17 -27.30 2.78
CA LEU A 175 -7.01 -26.26 2.20
C LEU A 175 -7.47 -26.76 0.82
N ASP A 176 -8.77 -26.80 0.59
CA ASP A 176 -9.37 -27.33 -0.63
C ASP A 176 -9.36 -26.25 -1.73
N ALA A 177 -8.57 -26.46 -2.78
CA ALA A 177 -8.46 -25.57 -3.91
C ALA A 177 -9.06 -26.18 -5.20
N ALA A 178 -9.89 -27.22 -5.11
CA ALA A 178 -10.51 -27.86 -6.27
C ALA A 178 -11.24 -26.85 -7.16
N GLY A 179 -10.79 -26.73 -8.42
CA GLY A 179 -11.32 -25.77 -9.40
C GLY A 179 -10.92 -24.29 -9.17
N LEU A 180 -10.06 -24.01 -8.18
CA LEU A 180 -9.51 -22.68 -7.91
C LEU A 180 -8.11 -22.53 -8.54
N VAL A 181 -7.72 -21.27 -8.76
CA VAL A 181 -6.35 -20.90 -9.16
C VAL A 181 -5.50 -20.72 -7.91
N VAL A 182 -4.32 -21.34 -7.88
CA VAL A 182 -3.30 -21.18 -6.84
C VAL A 182 -2.10 -20.46 -7.47
N ALA A 183 -1.82 -19.24 -7.01
CA ALA A 183 -0.81 -18.37 -7.60
C ALA A 183 0.14 -17.80 -6.53
N PRO A 184 1.34 -17.31 -6.91
CA PRO A 184 2.14 -16.53 -5.99
C PRO A 184 1.35 -15.32 -5.49
N GLY A 185 1.46 -15.03 -4.20
CA GLY A 185 0.76 -13.92 -3.56
C GLY A 185 1.16 -12.57 -4.16
N PHE A 186 0.19 -11.66 -4.33
CA PHE A 186 0.41 -10.44 -5.10
C PHE A 186 1.34 -9.46 -4.38
N ILE A 187 2.13 -8.73 -5.19
CA ILE A 187 3.14 -7.76 -4.74
C ILE A 187 2.72 -6.37 -5.18
N ASP A 188 2.22 -5.58 -4.23
CA ASP A 188 1.85 -4.18 -4.44
C ASP A 188 3.07 -3.27 -4.24
N ILE A 189 3.78 -3.03 -5.33
CA ILE A 189 4.95 -2.13 -5.38
C ILE A 189 4.57 -0.67 -5.10
N GLN A 190 3.31 -0.29 -5.35
CA GLN A 190 2.84 1.08 -5.21
C GLN A 190 1.82 1.19 -4.08
N SER A 191 2.29 0.97 -2.86
CA SER A 191 1.48 1.09 -1.64
C SER A 191 2.08 2.14 -0.71
N TYR A 192 1.53 2.23 0.50
CA TYR A 192 1.97 3.15 1.56
C TYR A 192 2.45 2.36 2.79
N GLY A 193 2.92 3.07 3.83
CA GLY A 193 3.49 2.45 5.04
C GLY A 193 2.49 1.51 5.72
N PRO A 194 2.93 0.35 6.26
CA PRO A 194 2.00 -0.66 6.81
C PRO A 194 1.32 -0.19 8.11
N TYR A 195 0.02 -0.47 8.21
CA TYR A 195 -0.82 -0.32 9.41
C TYR A 195 -2.07 -1.19 9.30
N TYR A 196 -2.65 -1.54 10.47
CA TYR A 196 -3.70 -2.54 10.66
C TYR A 196 -4.79 -2.57 9.56
N THR A 197 -5.52 -1.46 9.37
CA THR A 197 -6.63 -1.40 8.41
C THR A 197 -6.18 -1.65 6.97
N MET A 198 -5.09 -1.03 6.52
CA MET A 198 -4.61 -1.21 5.15
C MET A 198 -4.19 -2.66 4.89
N SER A 199 -3.45 -3.28 5.81
CA SER A 199 -2.99 -4.66 5.67
C SER A 199 -4.14 -5.66 5.52
N LEU A 200 -5.23 -5.50 6.29
CA LEU A 200 -6.42 -6.36 6.18
C LEU A 200 -7.05 -6.30 4.79
N PHE A 201 -7.36 -5.10 4.29
CA PHE A 201 -7.99 -4.94 2.98
C PHE A 201 -7.05 -5.30 1.82
N LYS A 202 -5.73 -5.13 1.98
CA LYS A 202 -4.72 -5.59 1.01
C LYS A 202 -4.65 -7.12 0.94
N ALA A 203 -4.57 -7.80 2.09
CA ALA A 203 -4.67 -9.26 2.13
C ALA A 203 -6.03 -9.76 1.60
N ALA A 204 -7.12 -9.03 1.86
CA ALA A 204 -8.42 -9.35 1.29
C ALA A 204 -8.47 -9.21 -0.25
N ASP A 205 -7.52 -8.50 -0.87
CA ASP A 205 -7.37 -8.38 -2.32
C ASP A 205 -6.27 -9.31 -2.88
N GLY A 206 -5.77 -10.27 -2.08
CA GLY A 206 -4.73 -11.23 -2.48
C GLY A 206 -3.27 -10.77 -2.30
N VAL A 207 -3.06 -9.56 -1.77
CA VAL A 207 -1.71 -8.98 -1.59
C VAL A 207 -1.02 -9.57 -0.38
N THR A 208 0.16 -10.15 -0.58
CA THR A 208 1.04 -10.67 0.48
C THR A 208 2.20 -9.72 0.79
N THR A 209 2.59 -8.89 -0.18
CA THR A 209 3.72 -7.95 -0.10
C THR A 209 3.27 -6.56 -0.51
N SER A 210 3.47 -5.55 0.35
CA SER A 210 2.99 -4.18 0.16
C SER A 210 4.11 -3.19 0.47
N LEU A 211 4.60 -2.49 -0.55
CA LEU A 211 5.82 -1.70 -0.50
C LEU A 211 5.53 -0.19 -0.60
N THR A 212 6.20 0.60 0.24
CA THR A 212 6.09 2.07 0.29
C THR A 212 7.07 2.71 -0.69
N LEU A 213 6.82 2.56 -2.00
CA LEU A 213 7.69 3.11 -3.06
C LEU A 213 7.14 4.39 -3.70
N HIS A 214 5.85 4.70 -3.49
CA HIS A 214 5.27 6.02 -3.78
C HIS A 214 5.14 6.82 -2.49
N GLY A 215 5.82 7.96 -2.41
CA GLY A 215 6.27 8.46 -1.11
C GLY A 215 7.22 7.45 -0.43
N GLY A 216 7.36 7.53 0.88
CA GLY A 216 8.39 6.77 1.60
C GLY A 216 8.67 7.34 2.98
N THR A 217 9.86 7.06 3.50
CA THR A 217 10.34 7.58 4.78
C THR A 217 11.35 8.72 4.61
N ILE A 218 11.64 9.44 5.71
CA ILE A 218 12.78 10.38 5.83
C ILE A 218 14.05 9.63 6.26
N ASP A 219 13.89 8.56 7.04
CA ASP A 219 14.96 7.72 7.59
C ASP A 219 14.51 6.25 7.55
N PHE A 220 15.28 5.40 6.87
CA PHE A 220 14.92 4.00 6.72
C PHE A 220 15.27 3.15 7.94
N GLY A 221 16.33 3.48 8.68
CA GLY A 221 16.71 2.76 9.89
C GLY A 221 15.67 2.90 10.99
N ILE A 222 15.23 4.13 11.24
CA ILE A 222 14.16 4.44 12.21
C ILE A 222 12.85 3.81 11.76
N TRP A 223 12.42 4.00 10.50
CA TRP A 223 11.17 3.43 9.97
C TRP A 223 11.14 1.90 10.05
N ALA A 224 12.24 1.23 9.68
CA ALA A 224 12.31 -0.23 9.73
C ALA A 224 12.27 -0.74 11.19
N ALA A 225 12.90 -0.04 12.14
CA ALA A 225 12.81 -0.37 13.56
C ALA A 225 11.40 -0.14 14.11
N GLU A 226 10.74 0.96 13.75
CA GLU A 226 9.36 1.27 14.17
C GLU A 226 8.33 0.30 13.60
N LYS A 227 8.44 -0.07 12.32
CA LYS A 227 7.55 -1.06 11.70
C LYS A 227 7.88 -2.50 12.12
N GLY A 228 9.13 -2.79 12.47
CA GLY A 228 9.52 -4.07 13.07
C GLY A 228 8.95 -4.29 14.47
N ARG A 229 8.78 -3.22 15.27
CA ARG A 229 8.22 -3.29 16.64
C ARG A 229 6.80 -3.85 16.62
N GLY A 230 6.67 -5.11 17.05
CA GLY A 230 5.39 -5.81 17.17
C GLY A 230 4.95 -6.58 15.92
N GLY A 231 5.73 -6.59 14.84
CA GLY A 231 5.45 -7.33 13.60
C GLY A 231 4.40 -6.71 12.69
N GLN A 232 4.43 -7.08 11.40
CA GLN A 232 3.45 -6.66 10.39
C GLN A 232 2.72 -7.88 9.83
N MET A 233 1.58 -7.65 9.18
CA MET A 233 0.80 -8.71 8.53
C MET A 233 1.30 -9.02 7.11
N LEU A 234 1.62 -7.99 6.34
CA LEU A 234 2.17 -8.13 4.98
C LEU A 234 3.69 -8.00 5.00
N ASN A 235 4.36 -8.61 4.03
CA ASN A 235 5.75 -8.29 3.76
C ASN A 235 5.88 -6.82 3.36
N TYR A 236 6.85 -6.10 3.90
CA TYR A 236 6.88 -4.64 3.87
C TYR A 236 8.28 -4.08 3.63
N GLY A 237 8.37 -2.96 2.91
CA GLY A 237 9.60 -2.23 2.62
C GLY A 237 9.30 -0.80 2.19
N SER A 238 10.32 0.04 2.01
CA SER A 238 10.14 1.47 1.69
C SER A 238 11.29 2.02 0.86
N ALA A 239 10.95 2.95 -0.02
CA ALA A 239 11.90 3.92 -0.57
C ALA A 239 12.12 5.08 0.43
N VAL A 240 13.14 5.90 0.20
CA VAL A 240 13.31 7.20 0.87
C VAL A 240 12.67 8.32 0.03
N SER A 241 11.90 9.20 0.67
CA SER A 241 11.02 10.19 0.00
C SER A 241 11.70 11.53 -0.17
N HIS A 242 12.03 11.92 -1.41
CA HIS A 242 12.55 13.25 -1.75
C HIS A 242 11.63 14.37 -1.24
N HIS A 243 10.30 14.21 -1.39
CA HIS A 243 9.32 15.17 -0.92
C HIS A 243 9.40 15.42 0.61
N PHE A 244 9.62 14.39 1.42
CA PHE A 244 9.78 14.55 2.87
C PHE A 244 11.20 14.97 3.27
N LEU A 245 12.23 14.58 2.50
CA LEU A 245 13.60 15.03 2.69
C LEU A 245 13.74 16.55 2.52
N ARG A 246 13.05 17.15 1.55
CA ARG A 246 12.99 18.62 1.36
C ARG A 246 12.58 19.33 2.65
N SER A 247 11.47 18.92 3.28
CA SER A 247 11.04 19.45 4.58
C SER A 247 12.10 19.24 5.67
N ALA A 248 12.75 18.06 5.72
CA ALA A 248 13.78 17.73 6.70
C ALA A 248 15.11 18.51 6.52
N VAL A 249 15.36 19.12 5.35
CA VAL A 249 16.50 20.04 5.12
C VAL A 249 16.13 21.52 5.17
N GLY A 250 14.86 21.87 5.43
CA GLY A 250 14.40 23.25 5.55
C GLY A 250 13.83 23.85 4.26
N VAL A 251 13.31 23.02 3.34
CA VAL A 251 12.54 23.44 2.15
C VAL A 251 11.11 22.86 2.24
N PRO A 252 10.29 23.24 3.23
CA PRO A 252 8.92 22.73 3.39
C PRO A 252 7.93 23.29 2.37
N ASP A 253 8.25 24.42 1.75
CA ASP A 253 7.50 24.92 0.60
C ASP A 253 7.76 24.04 -0.64
N ARG A 254 6.71 23.83 -1.43
CA ARG A 254 6.73 22.98 -2.63
C ARG A 254 7.09 23.74 -3.91
N TYR A 255 7.04 25.07 -3.91
CA TYR A 255 7.31 25.92 -5.08
C TYR A 255 8.73 26.53 -5.09
N THR A 256 9.36 26.65 -3.93
CA THR A 256 10.75 27.07 -3.75
C THR A 256 11.75 25.98 -4.19
N ALA A 257 12.85 26.36 -4.86
CA ALA A 257 13.94 25.44 -5.18
C ALA A 257 14.87 25.20 -3.97
N ALA A 258 15.39 23.99 -3.79
CA ALA A 258 16.43 23.77 -2.78
C ALA A 258 17.77 24.40 -3.18
N THR A 259 18.48 24.96 -2.20
CA THR A 259 19.87 25.42 -2.40
C THR A 259 20.83 24.23 -2.54
N ALA A 260 22.00 24.43 -3.15
CA ALA A 260 23.02 23.38 -3.27
C ALA A 260 23.40 22.74 -1.92
N ALA A 261 23.47 23.53 -0.84
CA ALA A 261 23.74 23.02 0.51
C ALA A 261 22.59 22.17 1.09
N GLN A 262 21.34 22.50 0.75
CA GLN A 262 20.17 21.69 1.11
C GLN A 262 20.11 20.40 0.28
N THR A 263 20.44 20.47 -1.01
CA THR A 263 20.57 19.30 -1.88
C THR A 263 21.66 18.34 -1.38
N ALA A 264 22.83 18.84 -0.99
CA ALA A 264 23.89 18.02 -0.38
C ALA A 264 23.40 17.30 0.89
N ARG A 265 22.66 17.99 1.78
CA ARG A 265 22.04 17.38 2.97
C ARG A 265 20.92 16.38 2.65
N MET A 266 20.32 16.43 1.44
CA MET A 266 19.43 15.37 0.97
C MET A 266 20.21 14.18 0.42
N VAL A 267 21.32 14.39 -0.32
CA VAL A 267 22.24 13.34 -0.77
C VAL A 267 22.76 12.53 0.43
N GLU A 268 23.24 13.20 1.50
CA GLU A 268 23.67 12.56 2.75
C GLU A 268 22.59 11.64 3.35
N LYS A 269 21.33 12.09 3.34
CA LYS A 269 20.20 11.34 3.89
C LYS A 269 19.76 10.18 3.01
N VAL A 270 19.83 10.34 1.68
CA VAL A 270 19.60 9.23 0.75
C VAL A 270 20.70 8.18 0.92
N GLU A 271 21.97 8.57 1.00
CA GLU A 271 23.09 7.66 1.22
C GLU A 271 22.89 6.83 2.50
N ALA A 272 22.58 7.50 3.63
CA ALA A 272 22.29 6.82 4.89
C ALA A 272 21.07 5.88 4.82
N ALA A 273 20.02 6.26 4.09
CA ALA A 273 18.84 5.42 3.90
C ALA A 273 19.14 4.19 3.02
N MET A 274 19.90 4.36 1.93
CA MET A 274 20.31 3.26 1.05
C MET A 274 21.28 2.30 1.76
N ALA A 275 22.24 2.81 2.53
CA ALA A 275 23.12 2.00 3.38
C ALA A 275 22.34 1.24 4.47
N ALA A 276 21.28 1.84 5.03
CA ALA A 276 20.36 1.15 5.94
C ALA A 276 19.46 0.11 5.23
N GLY A 277 19.46 0.05 3.89
CA GLY A 277 18.72 -0.92 3.09
C GLY A 277 17.34 -0.46 2.63
N ALA A 278 17.15 0.84 2.37
CA ALA A 278 16.01 1.33 1.60
C ALA A 278 15.99 0.71 0.19
N LEU A 279 14.79 0.62 -0.40
CA LEU A 279 14.59 -0.04 -1.70
C LEU A 279 14.84 0.86 -2.93
N GLY A 280 15.26 2.10 -2.70
CA GLY A 280 15.49 3.13 -3.71
C GLY A 280 14.97 4.50 -3.25
N VAL A 281 14.84 5.44 -4.19
CA VAL A 281 14.47 6.84 -3.92
C VAL A 281 13.17 7.16 -4.62
N SER A 282 12.21 7.78 -3.90
CA SER A 282 10.91 8.14 -4.46
C SER A 282 10.74 9.64 -4.61
N PHE A 283 10.18 10.04 -5.76
CA PHE A 283 9.98 11.41 -6.20
C PHE A 283 8.51 11.68 -6.47
N SER A 284 8.08 12.92 -6.19
CA SER A 284 6.70 13.38 -6.27
C SER A 284 6.65 14.75 -6.95
N LEU A 285 7.16 14.82 -8.19
CA LEU A 285 7.59 16.08 -8.80
C LEU A 285 6.43 17.06 -9.06
N GLU A 286 5.29 16.59 -9.53
CA GLU A 286 4.08 17.41 -9.66
C GLU A 286 3.56 17.95 -8.30
N TYR A 287 3.87 17.28 -7.19
CA TYR A 287 3.59 17.75 -5.82
C TYR A 287 4.69 18.64 -5.24
N THR A 288 5.85 18.75 -5.89
CA THR A 288 6.95 19.67 -5.59
C THR A 288 7.40 20.45 -6.84
N PRO A 289 6.57 21.35 -7.42
CA PRO A 289 6.90 22.02 -8.68
C PRO A 289 8.24 22.78 -8.68
N GLY A 290 8.67 23.27 -7.51
CA GLY A 290 9.96 23.95 -7.32
C GLY A 290 11.20 23.06 -7.31
N ALA A 291 11.05 21.73 -7.28
CA ALA A 291 12.19 20.81 -7.27
C ALA A 291 12.90 20.82 -8.64
N THR A 292 14.13 21.32 -8.70
CA THR A 292 14.86 21.48 -9.97
C THR A 292 15.52 20.17 -10.42
N TYR A 293 16.02 20.15 -11.66
CA TYR A 293 16.78 19.00 -12.16
C TYR A 293 18.05 18.73 -11.35
N GLU A 294 18.82 19.78 -11.04
CA GLU A 294 20.03 19.68 -10.21
C GLU A 294 19.75 19.36 -8.74
N GLU A 295 18.50 19.52 -8.28
CA GLU A 295 18.06 19.03 -6.97
C GLU A 295 17.87 17.51 -6.97
N ILE A 296 17.32 16.93 -8.03
CA ILE A 296 16.93 15.50 -8.06
C ILE A 296 17.99 14.58 -8.69
N ARG A 297 18.74 15.04 -9.70
CA ARG A 297 19.83 14.30 -10.36
C ARG A 297 20.86 13.70 -9.39
N PRO A 298 21.40 14.43 -8.39
CA PRO A 298 22.37 13.83 -7.47
C PRO A 298 21.77 12.78 -6.52
N LEU A 299 20.46 12.82 -6.23
CA LEU A 299 19.77 11.77 -5.47
C LEU A 299 19.60 10.50 -6.32
N CYS A 300 19.30 10.66 -7.61
CA CYS A 300 19.28 9.54 -8.57
C CYS A 300 20.67 8.89 -8.73
N ALA A 301 21.73 9.70 -8.78
CA ALA A 301 23.10 9.21 -8.80
C ALA A 301 23.49 8.42 -7.54
N VAL A 302 22.90 8.70 -6.37
CA VAL A 302 23.04 7.80 -5.21
C VAL A 302 22.36 6.46 -5.48
N ALA A 303 21.09 6.46 -5.91
CA ALA A 303 20.33 5.24 -6.16
C ALA A 303 21.06 4.28 -7.14
N ALA A 304 21.65 4.83 -8.21
CA ALA A 304 22.47 4.09 -9.16
C ALA A 304 23.63 3.31 -8.52
N ARG A 305 24.35 3.89 -7.54
CA ARG A 305 25.46 3.21 -6.84
C ARG A 305 25.03 1.97 -6.06
N TYR A 306 23.78 1.96 -5.60
CA TYR A 306 23.15 0.84 -4.90
C TYR A 306 22.32 -0.05 -5.85
N LYS A 307 22.39 0.20 -7.17
CA LYS A 307 21.59 -0.45 -8.22
C LYS A 307 20.08 -0.42 -7.95
N ALA A 308 19.61 0.65 -7.30
CA ALA A 308 18.23 0.78 -6.83
C ALA A 308 17.41 1.75 -7.70
N PRO A 309 16.11 1.49 -7.92
CA PRO A 309 15.29 2.36 -8.77
C PRO A 309 15.05 3.75 -8.18
N CYS A 310 14.94 4.71 -9.09
CA CYS A 310 14.28 5.99 -8.87
C CYS A 310 12.79 5.83 -9.19
N PHE A 311 11.95 5.83 -8.16
CA PHE A 311 10.50 5.68 -8.29
C PHE A 311 9.84 7.06 -8.48
N MET A 312 9.31 7.34 -9.66
CA MET A 312 8.96 8.70 -10.08
C MET A 312 7.47 8.87 -10.36
N HIS A 313 6.78 9.63 -9.51
CA HIS A 313 5.61 10.39 -9.95
C HIS A 313 6.15 11.62 -10.67
N LEU A 314 5.87 11.72 -11.96
CA LEU A 314 6.50 12.66 -12.88
C LEU A 314 6.04 14.11 -12.64
N ARG A 315 6.63 15.05 -13.39
CA ARG A 315 6.43 16.49 -13.17
C ARG A 315 5.11 17.03 -13.73
N TYR A 316 4.63 16.42 -14.82
CA TYR A 316 3.45 16.88 -15.56
C TYR A 316 2.51 15.71 -15.85
N SER A 317 1.23 16.06 -15.98
CA SER A 317 0.10 15.18 -16.27
C SER A 317 -0.85 15.88 -17.24
N ASP A 318 -0.25 16.57 -18.22
CA ASP A 318 -0.87 17.52 -19.16
C ASP A 318 -0.31 17.19 -20.56
N PRO A 319 -1.14 17.01 -21.59
CA PRO A 319 -0.64 16.95 -22.97
C PRO A 319 -0.24 18.32 -23.52
N ASP A 320 -0.78 19.41 -22.94
CA ASP A 320 -0.69 20.76 -23.50
C ASP A 320 0.38 21.62 -22.76
N PRO A 321 1.07 22.57 -23.44
CA PRO A 321 2.05 23.46 -22.80
C PRO A 321 1.47 24.33 -21.66
N PRO A 322 2.29 24.79 -20.68
CA PRO A 322 3.74 24.95 -20.72
C PRO A 322 4.54 23.86 -19.97
N GLY A 323 4.03 22.63 -19.90
CA GLY A 323 4.80 21.50 -19.37
C GLY A 323 4.04 20.20 -19.61
N THR A 324 4.56 19.37 -20.51
CA THR A 324 3.84 18.25 -21.10
C THR A 324 4.25 16.87 -20.57
N ASN A 325 3.39 15.88 -20.76
CA ASN A 325 3.66 14.46 -20.55
C ASN A 325 5.01 14.03 -21.17
N ARG A 326 5.21 14.36 -22.45
CA ARG A 326 6.42 14.06 -23.23
C ARG A 326 7.68 14.67 -22.63
N GLU A 327 7.59 15.88 -22.08
CA GLU A 327 8.69 16.55 -21.37
C GLU A 327 8.96 15.94 -19.99
N ALA A 328 7.91 15.53 -19.26
CA ALA A 328 8.04 14.87 -17.97
C ALA A 328 8.68 13.47 -18.10
N VAL A 329 8.31 12.71 -19.14
CA VAL A 329 8.96 11.46 -19.52
C VAL A 329 10.40 11.73 -19.98
N ALA A 330 10.64 12.79 -20.79
CA ALA A 330 12.00 13.16 -21.21
C ALA A 330 12.92 13.52 -20.03
N GLU A 331 12.42 14.17 -18.98
CA GLU A 331 13.18 14.43 -17.75
C GLU A 331 13.59 13.13 -17.05
N ALA A 332 12.66 12.17 -16.90
CA ALA A 332 12.94 10.87 -16.30
C ALA A 332 13.92 10.03 -17.12
N LEU A 333 13.77 10.02 -18.46
CA LEU A 333 14.70 9.38 -19.37
C LEU A 333 16.07 10.07 -19.43
N ARG A 334 16.16 11.36 -19.10
CA ARG A 334 17.44 12.07 -18.93
C ARG A 334 18.10 11.70 -17.61
N LEU A 335 17.35 11.54 -16.50
CA LEU A 335 17.91 11.04 -15.24
C LEU A 335 18.54 9.65 -15.40
N ALA A 336 17.88 8.74 -16.11
CA ALA A 336 18.43 7.42 -16.41
C ALA A 336 19.77 7.51 -17.18
N ARG A 337 19.85 8.34 -18.22
CA ARG A 337 21.08 8.58 -19.01
C ARG A 337 22.19 9.25 -18.21
N ASP A 338 21.87 10.33 -17.49
CA ASP A 338 22.85 11.17 -16.77
C ASP A 338 23.43 10.50 -15.50
N THR A 339 22.78 9.46 -14.99
CA THR A 339 23.14 8.83 -13.70
C THR A 339 23.34 7.32 -13.74
N GLY A 340 22.88 6.63 -14.78
CA GLY A 340 22.85 5.16 -14.84
C GLY A 340 21.85 4.51 -13.88
N ALA A 341 20.94 5.29 -13.29
CA ALA A 341 19.89 4.76 -12.40
C ALA A 341 18.76 4.09 -13.19
N SER A 342 18.30 2.93 -12.70
CA SER A 342 17.00 2.37 -13.07
C SER A 342 15.89 3.36 -12.71
N VAL A 343 14.88 3.50 -13.56
CA VAL A 343 13.73 4.40 -13.33
C VAL A 343 12.43 3.59 -13.35
N HIS A 344 11.56 3.84 -12.38
CA HIS A 344 10.23 3.25 -12.32
C HIS A 344 9.18 4.36 -12.27
N ILE A 345 8.41 4.52 -13.34
CA ILE A 345 7.35 5.54 -13.43
C ILE A 345 6.10 5.06 -12.69
N HIS A 346 5.71 5.83 -11.68
CA HIS A 346 4.49 5.60 -10.91
C HIS A 346 3.24 5.86 -11.77
N HIS A 347 2.22 5.00 -11.66
CA HIS A 347 0.85 5.15 -12.20
C HIS A 347 0.74 5.96 -13.52
N ILE A 348 1.44 5.50 -14.55
CA ILE A 348 1.75 6.27 -15.76
C ILE A 348 0.55 6.88 -16.51
N THR A 349 -0.64 6.29 -16.40
CA THR A 349 -1.90 6.85 -16.96
C THR A 349 -2.43 8.08 -16.21
N SER A 350 -1.81 8.44 -15.09
CA SER A 350 -2.14 9.59 -14.25
C SER A 350 -1.02 10.63 -14.16
N THR A 351 0.18 10.32 -14.67
CA THR A 351 1.32 11.24 -14.74
C THR A 351 2.25 10.82 -15.89
N GLY A 352 2.56 11.75 -16.81
CA GLY A 352 3.37 11.47 -18.00
C GLY A 352 2.72 10.66 -19.13
N GLY A 353 1.52 10.07 -18.95
CA GLY A 353 0.79 9.33 -20.00
C GLY A 353 -0.68 9.71 -20.17
N THR A 354 -1.25 10.57 -19.33
CA THR A 354 -2.68 10.95 -19.37
C THR A 354 -3.05 11.61 -20.71
N PHE A 355 -4.00 11.05 -21.46
CA PHE A 355 -4.40 11.44 -22.82
C PHE A 355 -3.36 11.20 -23.93
N THR A 356 -2.20 10.60 -23.65
CA THR A 356 -1.11 10.41 -24.63
C THR A 356 -0.39 9.07 -24.49
N MET A 357 -1.05 8.04 -23.97
CA MET A 357 -0.33 6.82 -23.53
C MET A 357 0.38 6.10 -24.67
N ASP A 358 -0.10 6.17 -25.92
CA ASP A 358 0.60 5.61 -27.09
C ASP A 358 1.93 6.34 -27.38
N GLU A 359 1.94 7.68 -27.36
CA GLU A 359 3.16 8.48 -27.57
C GLU A 359 4.17 8.25 -26.43
N THR A 360 3.66 8.27 -25.19
CA THR A 360 4.42 8.01 -23.96
C THR A 360 5.02 6.60 -23.97
N ALA A 361 4.24 5.59 -24.38
CA ALA A 361 4.72 4.23 -24.49
C ALA A 361 5.79 4.10 -25.59
N ALA A 362 5.59 4.67 -26.77
CA ALA A 362 6.59 4.66 -27.84
C ALA A 362 7.90 5.36 -27.41
N GLN A 363 7.81 6.46 -26.67
CA GLN A 363 8.97 7.17 -26.12
C GLN A 363 9.77 6.31 -25.11
N ILE A 364 9.09 5.52 -24.29
CA ILE A 364 9.72 4.61 -23.32
C ILE A 364 10.22 3.33 -23.99
N GLU A 365 9.48 2.77 -24.94
CA GLU A 365 9.82 1.57 -25.70
C GLU A 365 11.10 1.79 -26.53
N ALA A 366 11.24 2.95 -27.18
CA ALA A 366 12.48 3.36 -27.83
C ALA A 366 13.64 3.51 -26.83
N ALA A 367 13.41 4.18 -25.68
CA ALA A 367 14.45 4.37 -24.68
C ALA A 367 14.89 3.05 -23.98
N ARG A 368 14.01 2.05 -23.89
CA ARG A 368 14.34 0.69 -23.47
C ARG A 368 15.14 -0.07 -24.54
N ALA A 369 14.87 0.18 -25.82
CA ALA A 369 15.68 -0.35 -26.92
C ALA A 369 17.10 0.27 -26.97
N ASP A 370 17.23 1.55 -26.58
CA ASP A 370 18.53 2.21 -26.30
C ASP A 370 19.26 1.61 -25.07
N GLY A 371 18.66 0.65 -24.36
CA GLY A 371 19.25 -0.03 -23.21
C GLY A 371 18.99 0.62 -21.84
N LEU A 372 18.10 1.62 -21.73
CA LEU A 372 17.76 2.20 -20.42
C LEU A 372 16.79 1.30 -19.64
N ASP A 373 17.13 1.02 -18.38
CA ASP A 373 16.27 0.31 -17.45
C ASP A 373 15.14 1.21 -16.93
N VAL A 374 14.06 1.28 -17.72
CA VAL A 374 12.88 2.11 -17.45
C VAL A 374 11.64 1.23 -17.41
N THR A 375 10.97 1.17 -16.28
CA THR A 375 9.70 0.44 -16.09
C THR A 375 8.60 1.39 -15.61
N ALA A 376 7.37 0.91 -15.51
CA ALA A 376 6.29 1.69 -14.90
C ALA A 376 5.28 0.81 -14.16
N CYS A 377 4.31 1.43 -13.51
CA CYS A 377 3.10 0.75 -13.02
C CYS A 377 1.81 1.50 -13.38
N VAL A 378 0.68 0.81 -13.21
CA VAL A 378 -0.68 1.34 -13.43
C VAL A 378 -1.66 0.74 -12.41
N TYR A 379 -2.68 1.50 -12.02
CA TYR A 379 -3.88 0.97 -11.36
C TYR A 379 -5.05 0.86 -12.36
N PRO A 380 -5.90 -0.19 -12.27
CA PRO A 380 -6.92 -0.52 -13.29
C PRO A 380 -8.19 0.36 -13.22
N TYR A 381 -8.02 1.68 -13.08
CA TYR A 381 -9.10 2.66 -12.89
C TYR A 381 -8.97 3.82 -13.88
N THR A 382 -10.11 4.28 -14.41
CA THR A 382 -10.26 5.46 -15.28
C THR A 382 -10.31 6.79 -14.50
N TYR A 383 -9.85 6.77 -13.26
CA TYR A 383 -9.89 7.91 -12.34
C TYR A 383 -8.78 7.80 -11.28
N TRP A 384 -8.25 8.96 -10.87
CA TRP A 384 -7.23 9.09 -9.83
C TRP A 384 -7.80 9.84 -8.62
N ALA A 385 -7.06 9.86 -7.51
CA ALA A 385 -7.40 10.71 -6.37
C ALA A 385 -6.19 11.35 -5.70
N THR A 386 -6.41 12.55 -5.17
CA THR A 386 -5.46 13.25 -4.31
C THR A 386 -6.17 14.27 -3.43
N TYR A 387 -5.43 14.92 -2.54
CA TYR A 387 -5.97 15.91 -1.61
C TYR A 387 -6.18 17.25 -2.31
N LEU A 388 -7.29 17.92 -2.01
CA LEU A 388 -7.69 19.15 -2.69
C LEU A 388 -6.74 20.35 -2.45
N SER A 389 -5.89 20.33 -1.41
CA SER A 389 -4.82 21.34 -1.21
C SER A 389 -3.54 21.08 -2.02
N SER A 390 -3.46 19.96 -2.76
CA SER A 390 -2.27 19.59 -3.52
C SER A 390 -2.08 20.41 -4.80
N ALA A 391 -0.84 20.44 -5.30
CA ALA A 391 -0.46 21.23 -6.48
C ALA A 391 -1.10 20.75 -7.80
N ARG A 392 -1.64 19.51 -7.85
CA ARG A 392 -2.46 19.04 -8.99
C ARG A 392 -3.64 19.99 -9.24
N PHE A 393 -4.26 20.48 -8.18
CA PHE A 393 -5.43 21.37 -8.26
C PHE A 393 -5.07 22.87 -8.36
N ASP A 394 -3.84 23.25 -8.67
CA ASP A 394 -3.45 24.65 -8.82
C ASP A 394 -4.10 25.32 -10.07
N PRO A 395 -4.06 26.66 -10.19
CA PRO A 395 -4.74 27.38 -11.26
C PRO A 395 -4.46 26.81 -12.66
N GLY A 396 -5.53 26.48 -13.39
CA GLY A 396 -5.47 25.78 -14.67
C GLY A 396 -5.81 24.29 -14.65
N TRP A 397 -5.99 23.66 -13.47
CA TRP A 397 -6.26 22.21 -13.36
C TRP A 397 -7.45 21.72 -14.21
N ARG A 398 -8.53 22.50 -14.34
CA ARG A 398 -9.70 22.17 -15.18
C ARG A 398 -9.32 21.96 -16.65
N ARG A 399 -8.38 22.77 -17.17
CA ARG A 399 -7.85 22.62 -18.53
C ARG A 399 -6.94 21.39 -18.64
N ARG A 400 -5.94 21.29 -17.75
CA ARG A 400 -4.95 20.20 -17.68
C ARG A 400 -5.59 18.83 -17.70
N PHE A 401 -6.56 18.63 -16.80
CA PHE A 401 -7.23 17.34 -16.61
C PHE A 401 -8.52 17.21 -17.43
N ARG A 402 -8.89 18.22 -18.21
CA ARG A 402 -10.04 18.23 -19.12
C ARG A 402 -11.36 17.83 -18.42
N ILE A 403 -11.52 18.30 -17.17
CA ILE A 403 -12.67 18.04 -16.28
C ILE A 403 -13.08 19.32 -15.54
N ASP A 404 -14.31 19.34 -15.02
CA ASP A 404 -14.85 20.43 -14.21
C ASP A 404 -14.97 20.07 -12.72
N TYR A 405 -15.61 20.91 -11.91
CA TYR A 405 -15.94 20.58 -10.52
C TYR A 405 -16.86 19.35 -10.44
N GLY A 406 -17.83 19.23 -11.35
CA GLY A 406 -18.67 18.02 -11.48
C GLY A 406 -17.86 16.76 -11.79
N ASP A 407 -16.69 16.94 -12.38
CA ASP A 407 -15.60 15.98 -12.62
C ASP A 407 -15.07 15.28 -11.36
N LEU A 408 -15.34 15.87 -10.18
CA LEU A 408 -14.78 15.49 -8.90
C LEU A 408 -15.85 14.90 -7.96
N GLN A 409 -15.44 13.90 -7.17
CA GLN A 409 -16.28 13.26 -6.15
C GLN A 409 -15.52 13.12 -4.82
N ILE A 410 -16.19 13.37 -3.69
CA ILE A 410 -15.58 13.18 -2.37
C ILE A 410 -15.48 11.68 -2.04
N SER A 411 -14.27 11.27 -1.68
CA SER A 411 -13.98 9.91 -1.20
C SER A 411 -14.80 9.55 0.05
N GLY A 412 -15.45 8.38 0.02
CA GLY A 412 -16.38 7.94 1.06
C GLY A 412 -17.77 8.60 0.97
N SER A 413 -18.10 9.21 -0.18
CA SER A 413 -19.35 9.94 -0.40
C SER A 413 -19.83 9.80 -1.85
N GLY A 414 -21.13 10.06 -2.07
CA GLY A 414 -21.72 10.27 -3.40
C GLY A 414 -21.70 11.75 -3.85
N GLU A 415 -21.17 12.65 -3.02
CA GLU A 415 -21.12 14.09 -3.30
C GLU A 415 -20.14 14.39 -4.46
N ARG A 416 -20.71 14.75 -5.63
CA ARG A 416 -20.00 15.46 -6.70
C ARG A 416 -19.82 16.92 -6.32
N LEU A 417 -18.78 17.58 -6.85
CA LEU A 417 -18.47 18.96 -6.47
C LEU A 417 -19.05 20.02 -7.42
N ASP A 418 -19.27 21.19 -6.84
CA ASP A 418 -19.39 22.50 -7.49
C ASP A 418 -18.19 23.38 -7.06
N GLU A 419 -18.13 24.64 -7.51
CA GLU A 419 -17.00 25.50 -7.17
C GLU A 419 -16.92 25.82 -5.65
N ASP A 420 -18.05 26.02 -4.96
CA ASP A 420 -18.05 26.42 -3.56
C ASP A 420 -17.80 25.27 -2.58
N SER A 421 -18.29 24.07 -2.89
CA SER A 421 -17.91 22.82 -2.21
C SER A 421 -16.44 22.48 -2.46
N PHE A 422 -15.90 22.69 -3.66
CA PHE A 422 -14.45 22.59 -3.92
C PHE A 422 -13.65 23.60 -3.08
N ARG A 423 -14.04 24.88 -3.06
CA ARG A 423 -13.41 25.92 -2.22
C ARG A 423 -13.46 25.55 -0.73
N ARG A 424 -14.59 25.00 -0.25
CA ARG A 424 -14.82 24.50 1.12
C ARG A 424 -13.93 23.30 1.46
N TYR A 425 -13.84 22.32 0.58
CA TYR A 425 -13.11 21.07 0.82
C TYR A 425 -11.61 21.17 0.57
N ARG A 426 -11.14 22.13 -0.24
CA ARG A 426 -9.72 22.50 -0.31
C ARG A 426 -9.20 23.07 1.01
N ARG A 427 -10.02 23.85 1.73
CA ARG A 427 -9.66 24.41 3.06
C ARG A 427 -9.66 23.37 4.18
N SER A 428 -10.36 22.25 4.00
CA SER A 428 -10.45 21.14 4.96
C SER A 428 -9.77 19.84 4.49
N ASP A 429 -8.91 19.98 3.47
CA ASP A 429 -8.05 18.96 2.86
C ASP A 429 -8.70 17.58 2.67
N LYS A 430 -9.85 17.54 1.99
CA LYS A 430 -10.49 16.27 1.60
C LYS A 430 -9.74 15.59 0.45
N LEU A 431 -9.81 14.26 0.43
CA LEU A 431 -9.43 13.47 -0.73
C LEU A 431 -10.58 13.50 -1.76
N ALA A 432 -10.29 13.99 -2.95
CA ALA A 432 -11.21 13.99 -4.08
C ALA A 432 -10.75 12.97 -5.13
N VAL A 433 -11.72 12.25 -5.69
CA VAL A 433 -11.57 11.41 -6.88
C VAL A 433 -11.87 12.25 -8.11
N ALA A 434 -11.05 12.13 -9.15
CA ALA A 434 -11.14 12.91 -10.39
C ALA A 434 -11.21 11.98 -11.61
N TYR A 435 -12.26 12.14 -12.40
CA TYR A 435 -12.61 11.24 -13.51
C TYR A 435 -11.93 11.67 -14.82
N ALA A 436 -10.59 11.64 -14.80
CA ALA A 436 -9.74 12.27 -15.81
C ALA A 436 -8.68 11.32 -16.41
N ILE A 437 -8.99 10.03 -16.56
CA ILE A 437 -8.14 9.05 -17.26
C ILE A 437 -8.97 8.34 -18.34
N PRO A 438 -8.68 8.52 -19.63
CA PRO A 438 -9.26 7.73 -20.71
C PRO A 438 -9.05 6.21 -20.51
N GLU A 439 -10.07 5.40 -20.81
CA GLU A 439 -9.94 3.93 -20.72
C GLU A 439 -8.91 3.40 -21.72
N ALA A 440 -8.75 4.05 -22.89
CA ALA A 440 -7.72 3.73 -23.87
C ALA A 440 -6.30 3.80 -23.29
N ASP A 441 -5.99 4.80 -22.46
CA ASP A 441 -4.69 4.92 -21.80
C ASP A 441 -4.46 3.75 -20.81
N VAL A 442 -5.51 3.35 -20.07
CA VAL A 442 -5.45 2.20 -19.16
C VAL A 442 -5.20 0.90 -19.93
N LEU A 443 -5.89 0.69 -21.06
CA LEU A 443 -5.70 -0.48 -21.91
C LEU A 443 -4.30 -0.51 -22.54
N ARG A 444 -3.80 0.61 -23.09
CA ARG A 444 -2.45 0.71 -23.67
C ARG A 444 -1.35 0.51 -22.63
N ALA A 445 -1.54 1.02 -21.41
CA ALA A 445 -0.62 0.79 -20.30
C ALA A 445 -0.63 -0.67 -19.84
N LEU A 446 -1.79 -1.32 -19.72
CA LEU A 446 -1.88 -2.73 -19.36
C LEU A 446 -1.20 -3.63 -20.40
N ALA A 447 -1.40 -3.36 -21.70
CA ALA A 447 -0.80 -4.13 -22.79
C ALA A 447 0.75 -4.01 -22.88
N ALA A 448 1.35 -2.93 -22.36
CA ALA A 448 2.79 -2.75 -22.40
C ALA A 448 3.51 -3.72 -21.44
N PRO A 449 4.49 -4.54 -21.87
CA PRO A 449 5.08 -5.60 -21.04
C PRO A 449 5.87 -5.05 -19.84
N TRP A 450 6.42 -3.84 -19.96
CA TRP A 450 7.21 -3.15 -18.93
C TRP A 450 6.37 -2.39 -17.88
N VAL A 451 5.04 -2.52 -17.92
CA VAL A 451 4.10 -1.94 -16.97
C VAL A 451 3.56 -3.01 -16.00
N MET A 452 3.81 -2.81 -14.71
CA MET A 452 3.32 -3.63 -13.60
C MET A 452 1.98 -3.11 -13.05
N ILE A 453 1.32 -3.89 -12.21
CA ILE A 453 0.19 -3.41 -11.42
C ILE A 453 0.70 -2.77 -10.13
N GLY A 454 0.26 -1.55 -9.84
CA GLY A 454 0.57 -0.81 -8.61
C GLY A 454 -0.66 -0.03 -8.15
N SER A 455 -1.03 -0.14 -6.87
CA SER A 455 -2.33 0.36 -6.44
C SER A 455 -2.42 1.87 -6.23
N ASP A 456 -1.36 2.54 -5.79
CA ASP A 456 -1.40 3.88 -5.17
C ASP A 456 -2.47 3.99 -4.06
N GLY A 457 -2.62 2.92 -3.26
CA GLY A 457 -3.79 2.68 -2.43
C GLY A 457 -3.63 2.99 -0.94
N LEU A 458 -4.22 4.10 -0.47
CA LEU A 458 -4.45 4.36 0.97
C LEU A 458 -5.83 3.86 1.42
N ILE A 459 -5.89 3.25 2.62
CA ILE A 459 -7.14 2.76 3.24
C ILE A 459 -7.22 3.24 4.68
N LYS A 460 -7.67 4.49 4.85
CA LYS A 460 -7.88 5.11 6.16
C LYS A 460 -9.19 4.65 6.78
N SER A 461 -9.16 4.30 8.07
CA SER A 461 -10.32 3.83 8.86
C SER A 461 -11.47 4.84 9.01
N ASN A 462 -11.29 6.08 8.56
CA ASN A 462 -12.32 7.11 8.51
C ASN A 462 -13.03 7.21 7.13
N GLY A 463 -12.86 6.21 6.25
CA GLY A 463 -13.52 6.13 4.94
C GLY A 463 -12.91 7.00 3.83
N ASN A 464 -12.04 7.97 4.16
CA ASN A 464 -11.36 8.87 3.23
C ASN A 464 -10.20 8.13 2.51
N SER A 465 -10.58 7.21 1.62
CA SER A 465 -9.77 6.21 0.92
C SER A 465 -10.20 6.09 -0.55
N HIS A 466 -9.30 5.65 -1.45
CA HIS A 466 -9.67 5.36 -2.84
C HIS A 466 -10.00 3.86 -3.01
N PRO A 467 -11.00 3.45 -3.81
CA PRO A 467 -11.35 2.04 -3.99
C PRO A 467 -10.17 1.14 -4.42
N ARG A 468 -9.27 1.67 -5.26
CA ARG A 468 -7.99 1.02 -5.63
C ARG A 468 -7.13 0.53 -4.46
N GLY A 469 -7.34 1.03 -3.25
CA GLY A 469 -6.71 0.49 -2.05
C GLY A 469 -7.10 -0.98 -1.80
N ALA A 470 -8.39 -1.27 -1.89
CA ALA A 470 -9.02 -2.53 -1.46
C ALA A 470 -9.43 -3.46 -2.61
N GLY A 471 -9.22 -3.06 -3.86
CA GLY A 471 -9.68 -3.80 -5.05
C GLY A 471 -8.84 -3.53 -6.30
N CYS A 472 -7.52 -3.43 -6.19
CA CYS A 472 -6.65 -3.25 -7.36
C CYS A 472 -6.46 -4.58 -8.13
N PHE A 473 -6.13 -5.64 -7.40
CA PHE A 473 -5.68 -6.91 -7.99
C PHE A 473 -6.89 -7.74 -8.45
N SER A 474 -7.93 -7.81 -7.62
CA SER A 474 -9.22 -8.39 -8.03
C SER A 474 -9.90 -7.65 -9.19
N ARG A 475 -9.71 -6.33 -9.33
CA ARG A 475 -10.19 -5.57 -10.49
C ARG A 475 -9.39 -5.86 -11.76
N THR A 476 -8.07 -6.02 -11.65
CA THR A 476 -7.23 -6.42 -12.78
C THR A 476 -7.71 -7.74 -13.36
N ILE A 477 -7.94 -8.75 -12.51
CA ILE A 477 -8.43 -10.06 -12.97
C ILE A 477 -9.91 -10.00 -13.39
N GLY A 478 -10.78 -9.43 -12.55
CA GLY A 478 -12.23 -9.41 -12.82
C GLY A 478 -12.61 -8.60 -14.06
N VAL A 479 -12.14 -7.35 -14.13
CA VAL A 479 -12.50 -6.44 -15.22
C VAL A 479 -11.61 -6.62 -16.45
N TYR A 480 -10.29 -6.67 -16.28
CA TYR A 480 -9.36 -6.60 -17.42
C TYR A 480 -8.93 -7.95 -17.97
N VAL A 481 -8.93 -9.03 -17.18
CA VAL A 481 -8.81 -10.40 -17.72
C VAL A 481 -10.18 -10.93 -18.15
N ARG A 482 -11.12 -11.15 -17.21
CA ARG A 482 -12.39 -11.85 -17.50
C ARG A 482 -13.37 -11.02 -18.36
N GLU A 483 -13.64 -9.77 -18.00
CA GLU A 483 -14.75 -9.02 -18.63
C GLU A 483 -14.35 -8.29 -19.92
N LYS A 484 -13.11 -7.80 -20.02
CA LYS A 484 -12.59 -7.09 -21.22
C LYS A 484 -11.66 -7.90 -22.11
N GLY A 485 -11.06 -9.00 -21.62
CA GLY A 485 -10.05 -9.76 -22.37
C GLY A 485 -8.79 -8.96 -22.74
N ALA A 486 -8.48 -7.89 -22.00
CA ALA A 486 -7.36 -6.99 -22.25
C ALA A 486 -6.00 -7.53 -21.75
N LEU A 487 -6.03 -8.59 -20.94
CA LEU A 487 -4.88 -9.39 -20.51
C LEU A 487 -5.32 -10.86 -20.42
N THR A 488 -4.41 -11.79 -20.68
CA THR A 488 -4.57 -13.17 -20.17
C THR A 488 -4.32 -13.23 -18.67
N LEU A 489 -4.78 -14.30 -18.01
CA LEU A 489 -4.55 -14.48 -16.58
C LEU A 489 -3.05 -14.58 -16.25
N MET A 490 -2.23 -15.20 -17.11
CA MET A 490 -0.78 -15.32 -16.89
C MET A 490 -0.06 -13.98 -17.02
N GLU A 491 -0.46 -13.11 -17.96
CA GLU A 491 0.10 -11.75 -18.07
C GLU A 491 -0.28 -10.90 -16.86
N ALA A 492 -1.55 -10.95 -16.43
CA ALA A 492 -1.99 -10.26 -15.23
C ALA A 492 -1.23 -10.75 -13.99
N LEU A 493 -1.15 -12.07 -13.78
CA LEU A 493 -0.38 -12.66 -12.67
C LEU A 493 1.09 -12.20 -12.74
N SER A 494 1.75 -12.26 -13.90
CA SER A 494 3.14 -11.83 -14.07
C SER A 494 3.36 -10.37 -13.61
N LYS A 495 2.48 -9.46 -14.05
CA LYS A 495 2.46 -8.03 -13.69
C LYS A 495 2.14 -7.75 -12.21
N MET A 496 1.64 -8.76 -11.49
CA MET A 496 1.25 -8.70 -10.08
C MET A 496 2.17 -9.53 -9.15
N THR A 497 3.08 -10.35 -9.70
CA THR A 497 3.92 -11.28 -8.92
C THR A 497 5.40 -11.18 -9.29
N VAL A 498 5.82 -11.72 -10.46
CA VAL A 498 7.24 -11.85 -10.78
C VAL A 498 7.87 -10.55 -11.29
N GLU A 499 7.18 -9.72 -12.07
CA GLU A 499 7.74 -8.43 -12.52
C GLU A 499 8.00 -7.47 -11.33
N PRO A 500 7.06 -7.32 -10.37
CA PRO A 500 7.35 -6.71 -9.06
C PRO A 500 8.55 -7.27 -8.29
N ALA A 501 8.83 -8.57 -8.41
CA ALA A 501 10.00 -9.19 -7.77
C ALA A 501 11.29 -8.86 -8.53
N ARG A 502 11.28 -8.98 -9.87
CA ARG A 502 12.41 -8.69 -10.77
C ARG A 502 12.91 -7.25 -10.64
N LEU A 503 11.98 -6.29 -10.52
CA LEU A 503 12.29 -4.87 -10.27
C LEU A 503 13.16 -4.63 -9.02
N LEU A 504 13.10 -5.53 -8.03
CA LEU A 504 13.67 -5.31 -6.70
C LEU A 504 14.69 -6.37 -6.27
N GLU A 505 14.79 -7.51 -6.95
CA GLU A 505 15.65 -8.62 -6.53
C GLU A 505 17.15 -8.39 -6.74
N GLY A 506 17.52 -7.39 -7.54
CA GLY A 506 18.87 -6.84 -7.59
C GLY A 506 19.25 -6.00 -6.37
N VAL A 507 18.26 -5.39 -5.70
CA VAL A 507 18.43 -4.51 -4.53
C VAL A 507 18.27 -5.30 -3.23
N ALA A 508 17.17 -6.05 -3.11
CA ALA A 508 16.73 -6.76 -1.93
C ALA A 508 16.73 -8.27 -2.20
N PRO A 509 17.78 -9.01 -1.76
CA PRO A 509 17.97 -10.43 -2.11
C PRO A 509 16.78 -11.35 -1.79
N ARG A 510 15.94 -10.96 -0.82
CA ARG A 510 14.74 -11.71 -0.42
C ARG A 510 13.65 -11.73 -1.50
N MET A 511 13.62 -10.76 -2.41
CA MET A 511 12.64 -10.74 -3.51
C MET A 511 12.87 -11.88 -4.52
N LYS A 512 14.09 -12.45 -4.61
CA LYS A 512 14.37 -13.66 -5.39
C LYS A 512 13.54 -14.88 -4.97
N ARG A 513 13.02 -14.88 -3.73
CA ARG A 513 12.19 -15.94 -3.16
C ARG A 513 10.69 -15.62 -3.18
N LYS A 514 10.29 -14.48 -3.75
CA LYS A 514 8.90 -13.98 -3.79
C LYS A 514 8.43 -13.79 -5.23
N GLY A 515 7.10 -13.68 -5.40
CA GLY A 515 6.45 -13.54 -6.71
C GLY A 515 6.49 -14.80 -7.58
N ARG A 516 6.80 -15.96 -6.97
CA ARG A 516 7.11 -17.23 -7.64
C ARG A 516 6.51 -18.39 -6.82
N LEU A 517 5.95 -19.39 -7.48
CA LEU A 517 5.30 -20.55 -6.85
C LEU A 517 5.98 -21.84 -7.27
N ARG A 518 7.16 -22.09 -6.70
CA ARG A 518 8.02 -23.25 -6.98
C ARG A 518 8.71 -23.74 -5.70
N VAL A 519 9.18 -24.98 -5.70
CA VAL A 519 9.89 -25.55 -4.54
C VAL A 519 11.08 -24.67 -4.14
N GLY A 520 11.19 -24.40 -2.84
CA GLY A 520 12.19 -23.53 -2.25
C GLY A 520 11.82 -22.04 -2.19
N MET A 521 10.72 -21.58 -2.79
CA MET A 521 10.24 -20.19 -2.67
C MET A 521 9.56 -19.93 -1.31
N ASP A 522 9.46 -18.67 -0.88
CA ASP A 522 8.66 -18.31 0.29
C ASP A 522 7.17 -18.60 0.02
N ALA A 523 6.44 -19.17 0.97
CA ALA A 523 5.03 -19.51 0.81
C ALA A 523 4.11 -18.27 0.97
N ASP A 524 4.37 -17.25 0.16
CA ASP A 524 3.43 -16.17 -0.12
C ASP A 524 2.51 -16.62 -1.26
N ILE A 525 1.27 -16.99 -0.96
CA ILE A 525 0.35 -17.66 -1.91
C ILE A 525 -1.04 -17.01 -1.81
N VAL A 526 -1.71 -16.90 -2.96
CA VAL A 526 -3.14 -16.55 -3.06
C VAL A 526 -3.88 -17.66 -3.81
N VAL A 527 -5.06 -18.03 -3.29
CA VAL A 527 -5.98 -18.99 -3.90
C VAL A 527 -7.29 -18.27 -4.21
N PHE A 528 -7.77 -18.37 -5.45
CA PHE A 528 -8.96 -17.62 -5.88
C PHE A 528 -9.77 -18.31 -6.99
N ASP A 529 -11.07 -18.02 -7.00
CA ASP A 529 -11.99 -18.37 -8.08
C ASP A 529 -11.89 -17.31 -9.20
N ALA A 530 -11.32 -17.69 -10.34
CA ALA A 530 -11.14 -16.79 -11.50
C ALA A 530 -12.47 -16.37 -12.16
N ALA A 531 -13.52 -17.18 -12.05
CA ALA A 531 -14.85 -16.84 -12.57
C ALA A 531 -15.58 -15.83 -11.67
N ARG A 532 -15.34 -15.84 -10.36
CA ARG A 532 -16.03 -15.01 -9.35
C ARG A 532 -15.24 -13.80 -8.84
N ILE A 533 -13.92 -13.76 -9.01
CA ILE A 533 -13.06 -12.69 -8.48
C ILE A 533 -13.46 -11.30 -8.98
N ARG A 534 -13.64 -10.34 -8.06
CA ARG A 534 -13.99 -8.95 -8.38
C ARG A 534 -13.76 -8.00 -7.22
N ASP A 535 -13.49 -6.74 -7.55
CA ASP A 535 -13.51 -5.64 -6.60
C ASP A 535 -14.94 -5.31 -6.17
N ARG A 536 -15.11 -4.95 -4.88
CA ARG A 536 -16.38 -4.42 -4.34
C ARG A 536 -16.28 -2.95 -3.93
N ALA A 537 -15.09 -2.39 -3.96
CA ALA A 537 -14.83 -1.04 -3.46
C ALA A 537 -15.27 0.00 -4.50
N THR A 538 -16.15 0.92 -4.09
CA THR A 538 -16.57 2.07 -4.91
C THR A 538 -16.04 3.37 -4.31
N VAL A 539 -16.29 4.52 -4.94
CA VAL A 539 -15.89 5.83 -4.36
C VAL A 539 -16.69 6.16 -3.11
N GLU A 540 -17.96 5.75 -3.05
CA GLU A 540 -18.84 5.87 -1.88
C GLU A 540 -18.49 4.86 -0.79
N ARG A 541 -18.03 3.65 -1.18
CA ARG A 541 -17.73 2.53 -0.28
C ARG A 541 -16.32 1.96 -0.54
N PRO A 542 -15.25 2.75 -0.33
CA PRO A 542 -13.88 2.36 -0.67
C PRO A 542 -13.28 1.31 0.28
N MET A 543 -13.94 1.05 1.42
CA MET A 543 -13.57 0.02 2.39
C MET A 543 -14.47 -1.21 2.24
N SER A 544 -14.40 -1.88 1.09
CA SER A 544 -15.12 -3.14 0.81
C SER A 544 -14.12 -4.23 0.41
N TYR A 545 -14.18 -5.42 1.02
CA TYR A 545 -13.32 -6.55 0.66
C TYR A 545 -13.68 -7.11 -0.73
N SER A 546 -12.67 -7.58 -1.45
CA SER A 546 -12.80 -8.30 -2.72
C SER A 546 -13.46 -9.68 -2.54
N GLU A 547 -14.25 -10.06 -3.54
CA GLU A 547 -14.84 -11.40 -3.65
C GLU A 547 -13.95 -12.32 -4.51
N GLY A 548 -14.15 -13.64 -4.38
CA GLY A 548 -13.46 -14.67 -5.14
C GLY A 548 -12.04 -15.02 -4.65
N ILE A 549 -11.40 -14.18 -3.82
CA ILE A 549 -10.23 -14.60 -3.05
C ILE A 549 -10.69 -15.55 -1.93
N GLU A 550 -10.16 -16.77 -1.90
CA GLU A 550 -10.56 -17.79 -0.92
C GLU A 550 -9.49 -17.91 0.19
N TYR A 551 -8.23 -18.20 -0.18
CA TYR A 551 -7.12 -18.28 0.78
C TYR A 551 -6.01 -17.29 0.46
N VAL A 552 -5.40 -16.74 1.51
CA VAL A 552 -4.13 -16.00 1.39
C VAL A 552 -3.19 -16.47 2.48
N LEU A 553 -1.98 -16.84 2.08
CA LEU A 553 -0.90 -17.27 2.95
C LEU A 553 0.28 -16.31 2.78
N ILE A 554 0.92 -15.92 3.88
CA ILE A 554 2.06 -15.01 3.91
C ILE A 554 3.19 -15.70 4.67
N ASN A 555 4.31 -15.96 4.00
CA ASN A 555 5.37 -16.86 4.48
C ASN A 555 4.80 -18.13 5.16
N GLY A 556 3.79 -18.76 4.55
CA GLY A 556 3.09 -19.98 5.01
C GLY A 556 2.01 -19.78 6.08
N VAL A 557 1.86 -18.59 6.67
CA VAL A 557 0.81 -18.31 7.65
C VAL A 557 -0.48 -17.93 6.93
N LEU A 558 -1.56 -18.68 7.16
CA LEU A 558 -2.89 -18.39 6.64
C LEU A 558 -3.47 -17.11 7.26
N VAL A 559 -3.71 -16.08 6.45
CA VAL A 559 -4.24 -14.77 6.88
C VAL A 559 -5.66 -14.47 6.35
N ARG A 560 -6.12 -15.19 5.31
CA ARG A 560 -7.51 -15.17 4.83
C ARG A 560 -8.02 -16.59 4.63
N ASP A 561 -9.25 -16.83 5.07
CA ASP A 561 -9.97 -18.11 5.07
C ASP A 561 -11.43 -17.84 4.67
N GLY A 562 -11.71 -17.95 3.37
CA GLY A 562 -12.96 -17.54 2.73
C GLY A 562 -13.27 -16.06 2.93
N ALA A 563 -14.22 -15.75 3.82
CA ALA A 563 -14.61 -14.39 4.19
C ALA A 563 -13.93 -13.88 5.48
N ASP A 564 -13.24 -14.74 6.24
CA ASP A 564 -12.52 -14.35 7.46
C ASP A 564 -11.11 -13.85 7.10
N VAL A 565 -10.74 -12.67 7.59
CA VAL A 565 -9.44 -12.03 7.34
C VAL A 565 -8.82 -11.68 8.68
N ARG A 566 -7.79 -12.42 9.08
CA ARG A 566 -7.18 -12.39 10.41
C ARG A 566 -5.86 -11.63 10.36
N TYR A 567 -5.69 -10.65 11.25
CA TYR A 567 -4.42 -9.91 11.38
C TYR A 567 -3.38 -10.76 12.11
N GLU A 568 -2.81 -11.74 11.41
CA GLU A 568 -1.63 -12.48 11.85
C GLU A 568 -0.36 -11.72 11.51
N LYS A 569 0.69 -11.91 12.32
CA LYS A 569 1.96 -11.15 12.22
C LYS A 569 2.97 -11.85 11.29
N ALA A 570 2.47 -12.27 10.13
CA ALA A 570 3.17 -13.10 9.16
C ALA A 570 4.23 -12.35 8.33
N GLY A 571 4.12 -11.04 8.26
CA GLY A 571 4.84 -10.17 7.33
C GLY A 571 6.25 -9.79 7.79
N VAL A 572 7.21 -9.96 6.88
CA VAL A 572 8.64 -9.72 7.14
C VAL A 572 9.19 -8.53 6.35
N LEU A 573 10.26 -7.92 6.87
CA LEU A 573 10.92 -6.78 6.24
C LEU A 573 11.60 -7.21 4.92
N ILE A 574 11.30 -6.46 3.86
CA ILE A 574 12.04 -6.41 2.61
C ILE A 574 13.04 -5.25 2.74
N ARG A 575 14.32 -5.60 2.84
CA ARG A 575 15.44 -4.68 2.99
C ARG A 575 16.41 -4.89 1.84
N GLY A 576 16.94 -3.79 1.29
CA GLY A 576 18.05 -3.81 0.35
C GLY A 576 19.34 -4.36 1.00
N ALA A 577 20.29 -4.83 0.21
CA ALA A 577 21.54 -5.42 0.70
C ALA A 577 22.49 -4.44 1.42
N GLY A 578 22.16 -3.15 1.47
CA GLY A 578 23.09 -2.09 1.84
C GLY A 578 24.06 -1.76 0.71
N GLY A 579 25.12 -1.02 1.02
CA GLY A 579 26.19 -0.72 0.07
C GLY A 579 27.20 -1.88 -0.05
N PRO A 580 28.02 -1.91 -1.11
CA PRO A 580 29.12 -2.88 -1.21
C PRO A 580 30.11 -2.66 -0.06
N GLY A 581 30.07 -3.55 0.94
CA GLY A 581 30.87 -3.47 2.17
C GLY A 581 30.07 -3.48 3.48
N THR A 582 28.74 -3.41 3.44
CA THR A 582 27.88 -3.67 4.61
C THR A 582 27.59 -5.18 4.74
N PRO A 583 27.84 -5.82 5.89
CA PRO A 583 27.53 -7.24 6.14
C PRO A 583 26.08 -7.50 6.57
#